data_AF-A0A444CYT0-F1
#
_entry.id   AF-A0A444CYT0-F1
#
_cell.length_a   1.000
_cell.length_b   1.000
_cell.length_c   1.000
_cell.angle_alpha   90.00
_cell.angle_beta   90.00
_cell.angle_gamma   90.00
#
_symmetry.space_group_name_H-M   'P 1'
#
loop_
_entity.id
_entity.type
_entity.pdbx_description
1 polymer ?
#
loop_
_entity_poly.entity_id
_entity_poly.type
_entity_poly.pdbx_seq_one_letter_code
_entity_poly.pdbx_strand_id
1 'polypeptide(L)'
;RSADWRAARAYRDSGVLFDGKIEAFNNGGLLIRFYSLLGFLPYPLLSPSHSCKDPSRTIQDIAKDLVGSSISFKVIEANEEEKKLIYSEKDAAWSKYSSQINIGDVFDGIVGSLEDYGAFVHLRFPDGT
;
A
#
# COMPACT_ATOMS: atom_id res chain seq x y z
N ARG A 1 4.78 -23.89 0.34
CA ARG A 1 3.81 -23.54 -0.73
C ARG A 1 2.37 -23.53 -0.23
N SER A 2 1.69 -24.65 0.02
CA SER A 2 0.29 -24.58 0.52
C SER A 2 0.16 -23.98 1.94
N ALA A 3 1.16 -24.18 2.80
CA ALA A 3 1.22 -23.54 4.11
C ALA A 3 1.31 -22.00 4.01
N ASP A 4 2.09 -21.48 3.07
CA ASP A 4 2.26 -20.03 2.88
C ASP A 4 0.98 -19.37 2.35
N TRP A 5 0.24 -20.06 1.48
CA TRP A 5 -1.07 -19.60 1.01
C TRP A 5 -2.12 -19.60 2.12
N ARG A 6 -2.07 -20.59 3.02
CA ARG A 6 -2.91 -20.59 4.22
C ARG A 6 -2.59 -19.41 5.13
N ALA A 7 -1.30 -19.10 5.31
CA ALA A 7 -0.88 -17.92 6.04
C ALA A 7 -1.38 -16.64 5.35
N ALA A 8 -1.20 -16.50 4.04
CA ALA A 8 -1.68 -15.33 3.29
C ALA A 8 -3.20 -15.11 3.44
N ARG A 9 -4.00 -16.19 3.39
CA ARG A 9 -5.45 -16.14 3.67
C ARG A 9 -5.74 -15.70 5.10
N ALA A 10 -5.00 -16.23 6.08
CA ALA A 10 -5.16 -15.81 7.47
C ALA A 10 -4.82 -14.32 7.69
N TYR A 11 -3.78 -13.79 7.04
CA TYR A 11 -3.45 -12.36 7.08
C TYR A 11 -4.54 -11.51 6.41
N ARG A 12 -5.10 -11.97 5.29
CA ARG A 12 -6.25 -11.32 4.64
C ARG A 12 -7.45 -11.23 5.58
N ASP A 13 -7.83 -12.36 6.20
CA ASP A 13 -9.05 -12.47 7.00
C ASP A 13 -8.92 -11.76 8.36
N SER A 14 -7.74 -11.80 8.97
CA SER A 14 -7.45 -11.07 10.21
C SER A 14 -7.20 -9.59 10.00
N GLY A 15 -6.85 -9.19 8.77
CA GLY A 15 -6.48 -7.82 8.43
C GLY A 15 -5.18 -7.34 9.07
N VAL A 16 -4.35 -8.27 9.57
CA VAL A 16 -3.05 -7.98 10.18
C VAL A 16 -2.09 -7.42 9.12
N LEU A 17 -1.31 -6.43 9.54
CA LEU A 17 -0.28 -5.82 8.70
C LEU A 17 0.96 -6.73 8.64
N PHE A 18 1.58 -6.79 7.47
CA PHE A 18 2.81 -7.52 7.26
C PHE A 18 3.88 -6.58 6.71
N ASP A 19 5.06 -6.63 7.33
CA ASP A 19 6.24 -5.92 6.85
C ASP A 19 7.02 -6.82 5.89
N GLY A 20 7.15 -6.38 4.64
CA GLY A 20 7.83 -7.15 3.61
C GLY A 20 8.75 -6.30 2.76
N LYS A 21 9.82 -6.94 2.26
CA LYS A 21 10.81 -6.31 1.40
C LYS A 21 10.34 -6.32 -0.05
N ILE A 22 10.45 -5.17 -0.70
CA ILE A 22 10.19 -5.02 -2.13
C ILE A 22 11.37 -5.63 -2.89
N GLU A 23 11.08 -6.61 -3.73
CA GLU A 23 12.11 -7.29 -4.53
C GLU A 23 12.34 -6.64 -5.88
N ALA A 24 11.25 -6.20 -6.52
CA ALA A 24 11.28 -5.64 -7.85
C ALA A 24 10.02 -4.79 -8.09
N PHE A 25 9.94 -4.18 -9.26
CA PHE A 25 8.77 -3.45 -9.74
C PHE A 25 8.53 -3.74 -11.22
N ASN A 26 7.33 -3.43 -11.70
CA ASN A 26 6.96 -3.50 -13.11
C ASN A 26 6.10 -2.28 -13.51
N ASN A 27 5.55 -2.28 -14.72
CA ASN A 27 4.74 -1.15 -15.21
C ASN A 27 3.42 -0.92 -14.45
N GLY A 28 2.97 -1.87 -13.63
CA GLY A 28 1.71 -1.78 -12.89
C GLY A 28 1.84 -1.70 -11.37
N GLY A 29 3.02 -1.96 -10.80
CA GLY A 29 3.18 -2.02 -9.35
C GLY A 29 4.49 -2.62 -8.86
N LEU A 30 4.52 -2.94 -7.57
CA LEU A 30 5.66 -3.51 -6.86
C LEU A 30 5.49 -5.02 -6.64
N LEU A 31 6.60 -5.75 -6.68
CA LEU A 31 6.68 -7.16 -6.36
C LEU A 31 7.26 -7.33 -4.97
N ILE A 32 6.49 -7.95 -4.07
CA ILE A 32 6.84 -8.05 -2.65
C ILE A 32 6.76 -9.51 -2.22
N ARG A 33 7.79 -9.95 -1.50
CA ARG A 33 7.87 -11.33 -1.02
C ARG A 33 7.09 -11.49 0.29
N PHE A 34 6.23 -12.50 0.31
CA PHE A 34 5.52 -12.98 1.50
C PHE A 34 5.92 -14.44 1.74
N TYR A 35 6.82 -14.67 2.70
CA TYR A 35 7.50 -15.95 2.90
C TYR A 35 8.11 -16.47 1.57
N SER A 36 7.62 -17.63 1.08
CA SER A 36 8.07 -18.21 -0.19
C SER A 36 7.28 -17.71 -1.42
N LEU A 37 6.21 -16.95 -1.21
CA LEU A 37 5.32 -16.44 -2.25
C LEU A 37 5.77 -15.06 -2.73
N LEU A 38 5.57 -14.81 -4.03
CA LEU A 38 5.69 -13.48 -4.60
C LEU A 38 4.28 -12.93 -4.79
N GLY A 39 4.01 -11.77 -4.21
CA GLY A 39 2.77 -11.06 -4.43
C GLY A 39 3.01 -9.71 -5.06
N PHE A 40 1.93 -9.00 -5.32
CA PHE A 40 1.91 -7.79 -6.12
C PHE A 40 1.17 -6.67 -5.39
N LEU A 41 1.76 -5.48 -5.39
CA LEU A 41 1.16 -4.26 -4.88
C LEU A 41 0.95 -3.29 -6.05
N PRO A 42 -0.29 -3.16 -6.56
CA PRO A 42 -0.61 -2.26 -7.66
C PRO A 42 -0.40 -0.79 -7.28
N TYR A 43 0.07 0.04 -8.23
CA TYR A 43 0.27 1.47 -7.98
C TYR A 43 -0.92 2.22 -7.38
N PRO A 44 -2.19 1.97 -7.77
CA PRO A 44 -3.35 2.62 -7.14
C PRO A 44 -3.51 2.31 -5.64
N LEU A 45 -2.90 1.23 -5.16
CA LEU A 45 -2.92 0.76 -3.77
C LEU A 45 -1.61 1.09 -3.02
N LEU A 46 -0.65 1.71 -3.70
CA LEU A 46 0.53 2.32 -3.09
C LEU A 46 0.13 3.59 -2.35
N SER A 47 0.81 3.90 -1.25
CA SER A 47 0.51 5.09 -0.48
C SER A 47 0.77 6.36 -1.32
N PRO A 48 -0.19 7.30 -1.36
CA PRO A 48 0.01 8.57 -2.06
C PRO A 48 1.13 9.41 -1.47
N SER A 49 1.57 9.14 -0.23
CA SER A 49 2.70 9.85 0.40
C SER A 49 4.02 9.69 -0.39
N HIS A 50 4.18 8.64 -1.19
CA HIS A 50 5.36 8.48 -2.05
C HIS A 50 5.33 9.43 -3.25
N SER A 51 4.18 9.55 -3.93
CA SER A 51 4.03 10.48 -5.08
C SER A 51 3.87 11.93 -4.66
N CYS A 52 3.28 12.21 -3.49
CA CYS A 52 3.12 13.56 -2.97
C CYS A 52 4.45 14.21 -2.53
N LYS A 53 5.50 13.43 -2.24
CA LYS A 53 6.82 13.97 -1.88
C LYS A 53 7.59 14.56 -3.05
N ASP A 54 7.41 14.01 -4.25
CA ASP A 54 8.06 14.50 -5.46
C ASP A 54 7.11 14.37 -6.66
N PRO A 55 6.22 15.36 -6.87
CA PRO A 55 5.24 15.33 -7.95
C PRO A 55 5.86 15.45 -9.35
N SER A 56 7.16 15.75 -9.45
CA SER A 56 7.87 15.85 -10.73
C SER A 56 8.37 14.50 -11.25
N ARG A 57 8.43 13.47 -10.38
CA ARG A 57 8.90 12.13 -10.73
C ARG A 57 7.77 11.23 -11.19
N THR A 58 8.08 10.31 -12.08
CA THR A 58 7.13 9.28 -12.48
C THR A 58 6.97 8.24 -11.37
N ILE A 59 5.83 7.55 -11.33
CA ILE A 59 5.61 6.48 -10.35
C ILE A 59 6.61 5.33 -10.50
N GLN A 60 7.21 5.17 -11.68
CA GLN A 60 8.24 4.17 -11.94
C GLN A 60 9.59 4.55 -11.30
N ASP A 61 9.95 5.84 -11.31
CA ASP A 61 11.17 6.32 -10.64
C ASP A 61 11.07 6.14 -9.14
N ILE A 62 9.90 6.46 -8.56
CA ILE A 62 9.58 6.22 -7.16
C ILE A 62 9.67 4.71 -6.85
N ALA A 63 9.05 3.87 -7.67
CA ALA A 63 9.07 2.43 -7.51
C ALA A 63 10.51 1.87 -7.52
N LYS A 64 11.37 2.42 -8.38
CA LYS A 64 12.79 2.04 -8.46
C LYS A 64 13.54 2.36 -7.16
N ASP A 65 13.30 3.52 -6.57
CA ASP A 65 13.90 3.93 -5.29
C ASP A 65 13.38 3.08 -4.11
N LEU A 66 12.16 2.57 -4.21
CA LEU A 66 11.56 1.70 -3.18
C LEU A 66 12.09 0.26 -3.22
N VAL A 67 12.71 -0.19 -4.33
CA VAL A 67 13.26 -1.56 -4.41
C VAL A 67 14.31 -1.77 -3.32
N GLY A 68 14.17 -2.86 -2.57
CA GLY A 68 15.05 -3.20 -1.47
C GLY A 68 14.65 -2.59 -0.13
N SER A 69 13.74 -1.62 -0.10
CA SER A 69 13.12 -1.13 1.13
C SER A 69 12.08 -2.13 1.64
N SER A 70 11.76 -2.03 2.94
CA SER A 70 10.66 -2.79 3.55
C SER A 70 9.49 -1.86 3.82
N ILE A 71 8.30 -2.28 3.43
CA ILE A 71 7.06 -1.52 3.63
C ILE A 71 6.04 -2.39 4.35
N SER A 72 5.18 -1.74 5.14
CA SER A 72 4.04 -2.37 5.79
C SER A 72 2.87 -2.40 4.82
N PHE A 73 2.26 -3.56 4.61
CA PHE A 73 1.09 -3.71 3.75
C PHE A 73 0.08 -4.69 4.33
N LYS A 74 -1.15 -4.59 3.84
CA LYS A 74 -2.24 -5.51 4.14
C LYS A 74 -2.48 -6.44 2.96
N VAL A 75 -2.73 -7.71 3.24
CA VAL A 75 -3.16 -8.66 2.20
C VAL A 75 -4.64 -8.41 1.90
N ILE A 76 -4.96 -8.06 0.66
CA ILE A 76 -6.36 -7.81 0.24
C ILE A 76 -6.93 -8.96 -0.56
N GLU A 77 -6.08 -9.73 -1.25
CA GLU A 77 -6.50 -10.87 -2.06
C GLU A 77 -5.45 -11.98 -1.97
N ALA A 78 -5.89 -13.21 -1.73
CA ALA A 78 -5.02 -14.39 -1.67
C ALA A 78 -5.74 -15.58 -2.32
N ASN A 79 -5.47 -15.80 -3.61
CA ASN A 79 -6.00 -16.89 -4.41
C ASN A 79 -4.87 -17.85 -4.82
N GLU A 80 -4.88 -19.06 -4.25
CA GLU A 80 -3.86 -20.08 -4.48
C GLU A 80 -4.00 -20.74 -5.86
N GLU A 81 -5.22 -20.85 -6.40
CA GLU A 81 -5.50 -21.46 -7.71
C GLU A 81 -4.94 -20.58 -8.85
N GLU A 82 -5.22 -19.28 -8.76
CA GLU A 82 -4.70 -18.28 -9.71
C GLU A 82 -3.27 -17.85 -9.39
N LYS A 83 -2.70 -18.32 -8.26
CA LYS A 83 -1.43 -17.85 -7.68
C LYS A 83 -1.37 -16.33 -7.56
N LYS A 84 -2.50 -15.72 -7.22
CA LYS A 84 -2.68 -14.28 -7.13
C LYS A 84 -2.65 -13.85 -5.66
N LEU A 85 -1.69 -13.00 -5.33
CA LEU A 85 -1.53 -12.44 -4.00
C LEU A 85 -1.38 -10.93 -4.14
N ILE A 86 -2.38 -10.18 -3.70
CA ILE A 86 -2.45 -8.72 -3.86
C ILE A 86 -2.37 -8.04 -2.51
N TYR A 87 -1.57 -6.97 -2.46
CA TYR A 87 -1.34 -6.17 -1.28
C TYR A 87 -1.85 -4.73 -1.45
N SER A 88 -2.08 -4.06 -0.33
CA SER A 88 -2.43 -2.65 -0.26
C SER A 88 -1.68 -1.96 0.88
N GLU A 89 -0.91 -0.92 0.54
CA GLU A 89 -0.26 -0.03 1.52
C GLU A 89 -1.27 1.00 2.04
N LYS A 90 -2.18 1.48 1.18
CA LYS A 90 -3.25 2.42 1.57
C LYS A 90 -4.14 1.86 2.67
N ASP A 91 -4.56 0.60 2.53
CA ASP A 91 -5.42 -0.03 3.55
C ASP A 91 -4.65 -0.31 4.84
N ALA A 92 -3.33 -0.50 4.75
CA ALA A 92 -2.47 -0.64 5.91
C ALA A 92 -2.39 0.67 6.69
N ALA A 93 -2.12 1.79 6.01
CA ALA A 93 -2.12 3.12 6.61
C ALA A 93 -3.49 3.45 7.23
N TRP A 94 -4.58 3.20 6.49
CA TRP A 94 -5.94 3.42 7.01
C TRP A 94 -6.25 2.57 8.25
N SER A 95 -5.88 1.29 8.25
CA SER A 95 -6.11 0.41 9.40
C SER A 95 -5.34 0.88 10.64
N LYS A 96 -4.16 1.50 10.46
CA LYS A 96 -3.34 2.04 11.55
C LYS A 96 -3.92 3.32 12.16
N TYR A 97 -4.48 4.20 11.33
CA TYR A 97 -4.88 5.55 11.76
C TYR A 97 -6.38 5.76 11.94
N SER A 98 -7.23 4.94 11.32
CA SER A 98 -8.69 5.10 11.37
C SER A 98 -9.26 5.19 12.79
N SER A 99 -8.69 4.45 13.75
CA SER A 99 -9.11 4.47 15.16
C SER A 99 -8.79 5.79 15.88
N GLN A 100 -7.90 6.61 15.31
CA GLN A 100 -7.46 7.89 15.87
C GLN A 100 -8.22 9.07 15.26
N ILE A 101 -9.07 8.84 14.26
CA ILE A 101 -9.83 9.88 13.56
C ILE A 101 -11.22 10.01 14.22
N ASN A 102 -11.52 11.18 14.75
CA ASN A 102 -12.81 11.53 15.33
C ASN A 102 -13.50 12.65 14.54
N ILE A 103 -14.82 12.72 14.68
CA ILE A 103 -15.61 13.80 14.08
C ILE A 103 -15.21 15.12 14.74
N GLY A 104 -14.81 16.09 13.93
CA GLY A 104 -14.36 17.42 14.37
C GLY A 104 -12.84 17.60 14.41
N ASP A 105 -12.07 16.52 14.18
CA ASP A 105 -10.61 16.60 14.09
C ASP A 105 -10.16 17.41 12.86
N VAL A 106 -9.09 18.18 13.04
CA VAL A 106 -8.45 18.96 11.97
C VAL A 106 -7.15 18.27 11.58
N PHE A 107 -7.01 17.95 10.31
CA PHE A 107 -5.83 17.29 9.75
C PHE A 107 -5.18 18.15 8.67
N ASP A 108 -3.85 18.11 8.61
CA ASP A 108 -3.13 18.55 7.43
C ASP A 108 -3.37 17.55 6.29
N GLY A 109 -3.45 18.05 5.06
CA GLY A 109 -3.66 17.22 3.88
C GLY A 109 -2.97 17.78 2.65
N ILE A 110 -2.72 16.89 1.69
CA ILE A 110 -2.14 17.24 0.40
C ILE A 110 -3.19 17.00 -0.67
N VAL A 111 -3.44 18.00 -1.51
CA VAL A 111 -4.33 17.85 -2.66
C VAL A 111 -3.64 16.93 -3.68
N GLY A 112 -4.22 15.76 -3.90
CA GLY A 112 -3.73 14.77 -4.85
C GLY A 112 -4.19 15.08 -6.28
N SER A 113 -5.45 15.47 -6.45
CA SER A 113 -6.00 15.89 -7.74
C SER A 113 -7.09 16.95 -7.58
N LEU A 114 -7.27 17.74 -8.65
CA LEU A 114 -8.27 18.80 -8.72
C LEU A 114 -9.16 18.53 -9.94
N GLU A 115 -10.46 18.55 -9.71
CA GLU A 115 -11.51 18.44 -10.72
C GLU A 115 -12.42 19.67 -10.65
N ASP A 116 -13.18 19.95 -11.70
CA ASP A 116 -14.08 21.11 -11.75
C ASP A 116 -15.14 21.11 -10.62
N TYR A 117 -15.47 19.94 -10.10
CA TYR A 117 -16.44 19.76 -9.02
C TYR A 117 -15.83 19.63 -7.62
N GLY A 118 -14.49 19.59 -7.49
CA GLY A 118 -13.85 19.46 -6.19
C GLY A 118 -12.39 19.02 -6.21
N ALA A 119 -11.82 18.87 -5.01
CA ALA A 119 -10.45 18.44 -4.82
C ALA A 119 -10.39 17.11 -4.05
N PHE A 120 -9.54 16.20 -4.49
CA PHE A 120 -9.24 14.97 -3.76
C PHE A 120 -8.05 15.21 -2.86
N VAL A 121 -8.26 15.10 -1.54
CA VAL A 121 -7.24 15.40 -0.53
C VAL A 121 -6.79 14.11 0.16
N HIS A 122 -5.49 13.89 0.22
CA HIS A 122 -4.86 12.87 1.02
C HIS A 122 -4.55 13.43 2.40
N LEU A 123 -5.14 12.83 3.43
CA LEU A 123 -4.83 13.18 4.82
C LEU A 123 -3.39 12.81 5.14
N ARG A 124 -2.69 13.69 5.84
CA ARG A 124 -1.36 13.44 6.35
C ARG A 124 -1.46 12.96 7.80
N PHE A 125 -1.02 11.75 8.04
CA PHE A 125 -0.98 11.15 9.36
C PHE A 125 0.28 11.59 10.14
N PRO A 126 0.31 11.44 11.47
CA PRO A 126 1.40 11.94 12.31
C PRO A 126 2.80 11.40 11.97
N ASP A 127 2.90 10.23 11.33
CA ASP A 127 4.18 9.67 10.86
C ASP A 127 4.62 10.19 9.48
N GLY A 128 3.85 11.10 8.88
CA GLY A 128 4.11 11.65 7.56
C GLY A 128 3.72 10.74 6.40
N THR A 129 2.95 9.66 6.64
CA THR A 129 2.23 8.95 5.58
C THR A 129 0.88 9.58 5.26
#